data_AF-A0AAJ2U6D1-F1
#
_entry.id   AF-A0AAJ2U6D1-F1
#
_cell.length_a   1.000
_cell.length_b   1.000
_cell.length_c   1.000
_cell.angle_alpha   90.00
_cell.angle_beta   90.00
_cell.angle_gamma   90.00
#
_symmetry.space_group_name_H-M   'P 1'
#
loop_
_entity.id
_entity.type
_entity.pdbx_description
1 polymer ?
#
loop_
_entity_poly.entity_id
_entity_poly.type
_entity_poly.pdbx_seq_one_letter_code
_entity_poly.pdbx_strand_id
1 'polypeptide(L)' 'LKGAFRDLFTRNYKVVSAVHDINFSVKQGEMVGYIGENGAGKSTTIKMLTGILTPTSGHIQVNGMNPHKEREKFVR' A
#
# COMPACT_ATOMS: atom_id res chain seq x y z
N LEU A 1 14.08 33.09 13.57
CA LEU A 1 14.49 33.15 12.15
C LEU A 1 15.56 32.11 11.78
N LYS A 2 16.71 32.04 12.47
CA LYS A 2 17.82 31.12 12.13
C LYS A 2 17.45 29.61 12.11
N GLY A 3 16.58 29.15 13.01
CA GLY A 3 16.14 27.74 13.07
C GLY A 3 15.23 27.32 11.90
N ALA A 4 14.31 28.19 11.49
CA ALA A 4 13.42 27.94 10.34
C ALA A 4 14.20 27.88 9.02
N PHE A 5 15.22 28.75 8.86
CA PHE A 5 16.12 28.69 7.71
C PHE A 5 16.89 27.35 7.67
N ARG A 6 17.38 26.85 8.81
CA ARG A 6 18.10 25.58 8.86
C ARG A 6 17.22 24.39 8.45
N ASP A 7 15.97 24.34 8.94
CA ASP A 7 15.03 23.26 8.61
C ASP A 7 14.63 23.25 7.13
N LEU A 8 14.62 24.41 6.48
CA LEU A 8 14.46 24.56 5.02
C LEU A 8 15.63 23.97 4.22
N PHE A 9 16.85 24.03 4.74
CA PHE A 9 18.06 23.51 4.07
C PHE A 9 18.43 22.07 4.48
N THR A 10 17.96 21.58 5.62
CA THR A 10 18.16 20.19 6.08
C THR A 10 16.83 19.47 6.23
N ARG A 11 16.17 19.16 5.11
CA ARG A 11 15.03 18.24 5.12
C ARG A 11 15.50 16.82 5.41
N ASN A 12 15.24 16.36 6.63
CA ASN A 12 15.43 14.97 7.00
C ASN A 12 14.22 14.15 6.52
N TYR A 13 14.37 13.47 5.39
CA TYR A 13 13.37 12.53 4.90
C TYR A 13 13.48 11.22 5.69
N LYS A 14 12.43 10.87 6.43
CA LYS A 14 12.31 9.55 7.03
C LYS A 14 11.47 8.66 6.12
N VAL A 15 12.11 7.68 5.49
CA VAL A 15 11.40 6.63 4.77
C VAL A 15 10.86 5.64 5.80
N VAL A 16 9.54 5.53 5.87
CA VAL A 16 8.85 4.55 6.72
C VAL A 16 8.16 3.56 5.80
N SER A 17 8.46 2.28 5.99
CA SER A 17 7.77 1.24 5.26
C SER A 17 6.38 1.02 5.85
N ALA A 18 5.38 1.05 4.98
CA ALA A 18 3.99 0.87 5.38
C ALA A 18 3.59 -0.61 5.50
N VAL A 19 4.25 -1.49 4.74
CA VAL A 19 3.95 -2.93 4.66
C VAL A 19 5.25 -3.69 4.43
N HIS A 20 5.47 -4.78 5.16
CA HIS A 20 6.67 -5.61 5.03
C HIS A 20 6.30 -7.07 4.85
N ASP A 21 6.64 -7.63 3.68
CA ASP A 21 6.59 -9.07 3.36
C ASP A 21 5.31 -9.80 3.81
N ILE A 22 4.15 -9.21 3.50
CA ILE A 22 2.86 -9.83 3.80
C ILE A 22 2.52 -10.86 2.73
N ASN A 23 2.07 -12.03 3.17
CA ASN A 23 1.68 -13.14 2.30
C ASN A 23 0.37 -13.73 2.81
N PHE A 24 -0.70 -13.57 2.04
CA PHE A 24 -2.00 -14.16 2.33
C PHE A 24 -2.81 -14.36 1.05
N SER A 25 -3.81 -15.22 1.12
CA SER A 25 -4.80 -15.41 0.06
C SER A 25 -6.20 -15.39 0.69
N VAL A 26 -7.16 -14.87 -0.08
CA VAL A 26 -8.57 -14.85 0.31
C VAL A 26 -9.32 -15.61 -0.77
N LYS A 27 -10.10 -16.62 -0.36
CA LYS A 27 -10.85 -17.46 -1.29
C LYS A 27 -12.12 -16.75 -1.74
N GLN A 28 -12.64 -17.15 -2.91
CA GLN A 28 -13.93 -16.67 -3.37
C GLN A 28 -15.03 -17.03 -2.36
N GLY A 29 -15.82 -16.03 -1.96
CA GLY A 29 -16.89 -16.19 -0.97
C GLY A 29 -16.43 -16.12 0.49
N GLU A 30 -15.13 -15.97 0.75
CA GLU A 30 -14.61 -15.82 2.11
C GLU A 30 -14.84 -14.40 2.63
N MET A 31 -15.27 -14.28 3.89
CA MET A 31 -15.39 -13.01 4.59
C MET A 31 -14.22 -12.88 5.57
N VAL A 32 -13.35 -11.88 5.34
CA VAL A 32 -12.13 -11.68 6.13
C VAL A 32 -12.14 -10.29 6.78
N GLY A 33 -11.85 -10.24 8.08
CA GLY A 33 -11.55 -9.00 8.78
C GLY A 33 -10.04 -8.71 8.77
N TYR A 34 -9.63 -7.56 8.20
CA TYR A 34 -8.23 -7.12 8.22
C TYR A 34 -8.04 -5.99 9.23
N ILE A 35 -7.60 -6.35 10.44
CA ILE A 35 -7.54 -5.47 11.63
C ILE A 35 -6.11 -5.21 12.09
N GLY A 36 -5.91 -4.15 12.88
CA GLY A 36 -4.61 -3.74 13.40
C GLY A 36 -4.61 -2.26 13.83
N GLU A 37 -3.52 -1.80 14.44
CA GLU A 37 -3.39 -0.41 14.92
C GLU A 37 -3.29 0.63 13.79
N ASN A 38 -3.39 1.91 14.14
CA ASN A 38 -3.15 3.02 13.22
C ASN A 38 -1.68 3.02 12.78
N GLY A 39 -1.43 3.13 11.47
CA GLY A 39 -0.08 3.04 10.90
C GLY A 39 0.38 1.63 10.54
N ALA A 40 -0.37 0.57 10.89
CA ALA A 40 -0.01 -0.83 10.57
C ALA A 40 -0.09 -1.21 9.08
N GLY A 41 -0.34 -0.27 8.16
CA GLY A 41 -0.37 -0.56 6.72
C GLY A 41 -1.71 -1.06 6.16
N LYS A 42 -2.80 -1.05 6.95
CA LYS A 42 -4.13 -1.53 6.52
C LYS A 42 -4.63 -0.88 5.24
N SER A 43 -4.80 0.44 5.25
CA SER A 43 -5.28 1.19 4.09
C SER A 43 -4.31 1.14 2.92
N THR A 44 -3.01 1.07 3.19
CA THR A 44 -1.99 0.88 2.14
C THR A 44 -2.18 -0.46 1.44
N THR A 45 -2.37 -1.54 2.20
CA THR A 45 -2.66 -2.87 1.67
C THR A 45 -3.93 -2.88 0.81
N ILE A 46 -5.03 -2.32 1.33
CA ILE A 46 -6.30 -2.23 0.58
C ILE A 46 -6.14 -1.44 -0.71
N LYS A 47 -5.42 -0.30 -0.69
CA LYS A 47 -5.15 0.48 -1.90
C LYS A 47 -4.32 -0.29 -2.93
N MET A 48 -3.42 -1.16 -2.48
CA MET A 48 -2.67 -2.03 -3.40
C MET A 48 -3.55 -3.11 -4.02
N LEU A 49 -4.43 -3.73 -3.23
CA LEU A 49 -5.41 -4.71 -3.72
C LEU A 49 -6.41 -4.10 -4.72
N THR A 50 -6.85 -2.86 -4.49
CA THR A 50 -7.75 -2.15 -5.41
C THR A 50 -7.05 -1.45 -6.57
N GLY A 51 -5.73 -1.62 -6.70
CA GLY A 51 -4.92 -1.03 -7.77
C GLY A 51 -4.72 0.49 -7.66
N ILE A 52 -5.23 1.15 -6.62
CA ILE A 52 -5.02 2.59 -6.35
C ILE A 52 -3.54 2.90 -6.09
N LEU A 53 -2.82 1.95 -5.49
CA LEU A 53 -1.40 2.09 -5.16
C LEU A 53 -0.60 0.93 -5.74
N THR A 54 0.53 1.22 -6.39
CA THR A 54 1.45 0.21 -6.89
C THR A 54 2.36 -0.27 -5.74
N PRO A 55 2.51 -1.60 -5.51
CA PRO A 55 3.43 -2.10 -4.49
C PRO A 55 4.87 -1.79 -4.88
N THR A 56 5.73 -1.55 -3.88
CA THR A 56 7.17 -1.35 -4.11
C THR A 56 7.84 -2.60 -4.67
N SER A 57 7.41 -3.78 -4.23
CA SER A 57 7.89 -5.08 -4.69
C SER A 57 6.83 -6.15 -4.47
N GLY A 58 7.02 -7.33 -5.08
CA GLY A 58 6.13 -8.48 -4.92
C GLY A 58 5.02 -8.52 -5.97
N HIS A 59 4.03 -9.38 -5.72
CA HIS A 59 2.94 -9.66 -6.65
C HIS A 59 1.59 -9.62 -5.94
N ILE A 60 0.59 -9.10 -6.64
CA ILE A 60 -0.81 -9.06 -6.20
C ILE A 60 -1.69 -9.52 -7.36
N GLN A 61 -2.64 -10.40 -7.04
CA GLN A 61 -3.66 -10.88 -7.95
C GLN A 61 -5.03 -10.76 -7.27
N VAL A 62 -5.99 -10.14 -7.96
CA VAL A 62 -7.38 -10.00 -7.52
C VAL A 62 -8.27 -10.39 -8.69
N ASN A 63 -9.18 -11.35 -8.48
CA ASN A 63 -10.06 -11.89 -9.52
C ASN A 63 -9.31 -12.33 -10.79
N GLY A 64 -8.15 -12.96 -10.64
CA GLY A 64 -7.36 -13.43 -11.79
C GLY A 64 -6.47 -12.35 -12.45
N MET A 65 -6.57 -11.10 -12.02
CA MET A 65 -5.89 -9.97 -12.66
C MET A 65 -4.89 -9.31 -11.74
N ASN A 66 -3.85 -8.71 -12.32
CA ASN A 66 -2.98 -7.81 -11.59
C ASN A 66 -3.58 -6.38 -11.59
N PRO A 67 -4.00 -5.83 -10.43
CA PRO A 67 -4.83 -4.63 -10.40
C PRO A 67 -4.10 -3.34 -10.81
N HIS A 68 -2.76 -3.30 -10.77
CA HIS A 68 -1.98 -2.13 -11.18
C HIS A 68 -1.45 -2.24 -12.62
N LYS A 69 -1.19 -3.45 -13.12
CA LYS A 69 -0.75 -3.67 -14.51
C LYS A 69 -1.91 -3.74 -15.50
N GLU A 70 -3.07 -4.22 -15.06
CA GLU A 70 -4.25 -4.43 -15.90
C GLU A 70 -5.38 -3.46 -15.55
N ARG A 71 -5.01 -2.24 -15.11
CA ARG A 71 -5.93 -1.27 -14.49
C ARG A 71 -7.19 -1.00 -15.31
N GLU A 72 -7.09 -0.85 -16.63
CA GLU A 72 -8.26 -0.59 -17.49
C GLU A 72 -9.26 -1.76 -17.52
N LYS A 73 -8.78 -3.00 -17.42
CA LYS A 73 -9.63 -4.19 -17.35
C LYS A 73 -10.16 -4.39 -15.93
N PHE A 74 -9.35 -4.04 -14.93
CA PHE A 74 -9.66 -4.21 -13.52
C PHE A 74 -10.80 -3.30 -13.03
N VAL A 75 -10.95 -2.11 -13.62
CA VAL A 75 -11.99 -1.13 -13.23
C VAL A 75 -13.28 -1.22 -14.06
N ARG A 76 -13.32 -2.11 -15.06
CA ARG A 76 -14.53 -2.39 -15.85
C ARG A 76 -15.40 -3.41 -15.12
#